data_AF-A0AA97AYN0-F1
#
_entry.id   AF-A0AA97AYN0-F1
#
_cell.length_a   1.000
_cell.length_b   1.000
_cell.length_c   1.000
_cell.angle_alpha   90.00
_cell.angle_beta   90.00
_cell.angle_gamma   90.00
#
_symmetry.space_group_name_H-M   'P 1'
#
loop_
_entity.id
_entity.type
_entity.pdbx_description
1 polymer ?
#
loop_
_entity_poly.entity_id
_entity_poly.type
_entity_poly.pdbx_seq_one_letter_code
_entity_poly.pdbx_strand_id
1 'polypeptide(L)'
;MALLGAVVNVGVVLVLFYVLGYLGTVRTLGAGAFGGFSADLLAFVNPMGYRESWSRFLGALPRQGAQYEGFGYLGLGVLFALWAALILLVRDAPLVARQWRRLAPVGLVALGLGFFALSSRITLQGELIADLTGLYAPVMRWVEPFRSSGRFVWPLYYLLALGSALALIRLPRPTVAPSLLALALVLQAFDVNLGRGHQAKEGPAWNTQPSEALREAAVGRKHLVLYPPQIHDGSGRGCRAGPMDFHRWAYRAYLLGLTFNSGYVARLDDARAQPYCLGLDDDIRAGKLDPETIYLSIPQRLHEFRAIRGTRCVQEERLWMCVLEQAPAAPLERASP
;
A
#
# COMPACT_ATOMS: atom_id res chain seq x y z
N MET A 1 -38.74 -0.97 4.24
CA MET A 1 -37.74 0.00 4.75
C MET A 1 -36.31 -0.50 4.65
N ALA A 2 -35.96 -1.69 5.15
CA ALA A 2 -34.57 -2.19 5.11
C ALA A 2 -33.97 -2.34 3.70
N LEU A 3 -34.74 -2.85 2.72
CA LEU A 3 -34.28 -2.96 1.33
C LEU A 3 -34.04 -1.59 0.69
N LEU A 4 -34.93 -0.63 0.91
CA LEU A 4 -34.78 0.73 0.42
C LEU A 4 -33.53 1.39 1.02
N GLY A 5 -33.32 1.23 2.33
CA GLY A 5 -32.10 1.70 2.99
C GLY A 5 -30.83 1.06 2.41
N ALA A 6 -30.85 -0.24 2.13
CA ALA A 6 -29.72 -0.94 1.50
C ALA A 6 -29.43 -0.41 0.08
N VAL A 7 -30.48 -0.24 -0.74
CA VAL A 7 -30.36 0.29 -2.11
C VAL A 7 -29.82 1.72 -2.08
N VAL A 8 -30.32 2.57 -1.19
CA VAL A 8 -29.83 3.95 -1.03
C VAL A 8 -28.36 3.95 -0.63
N ASN A 9 -27.96 3.13 0.35
CA ASN A 9 -26.56 3.04 0.76
C ASN A 9 -25.64 2.58 -0.39
N VAL A 10 -26.01 1.53 -1.12
CA VAL A 10 -25.25 1.05 -2.28
C VAL A 10 -25.18 2.13 -3.35
N GLY A 11 -26.28 2.82 -3.64
CA GLY A 11 -26.32 3.92 -4.60
C GLY A 11 -25.38 5.06 -4.21
N VAL A 12 -25.40 5.49 -2.95
CA VAL A 12 -24.49 6.53 -2.42
C VAL A 12 -23.03 6.10 -2.56
N VAL A 13 -22.69 4.86 -2.19
CA VAL A 13 -21.32 4.34 -2.33
C VAL A 13 -20.88 4.33 -3.80
N LEU A 14 -21.75 3.90 -4.72
CA LEU A 14 -21.44 3.90 -6.15
C LEU A 14 -21.25 5.32 -6.70
N VAL A 15 -22.08 6.27 -6.27
CA VAL A 15 -21.93 7.69 -6.64
C VAL A 15 -20.62 8.24 -6.11
N LEU A 16 -20.27 7.99 -4.85
CA LEU A 16 -18.98 8.41 -4.28
C LEU A 16 -17.81 7.78 -5.05
N PHE A 17 -17.90 6.50 -5.37
CA PHE A 17 -16.89 5.82 -6.17
C PHE A 17 -16.77 6.44 -7.56
N TYR A 18 -17.88 6.81 -8.20
CA TYR A 18 -17.84 7.50 -9.48
C TYR A 18 -17.20 8.90 -9.37
N VAL A 19 -17.65 9.73 -8.42
CA VAL A 19 -17.17 11.12 -8.23
C VAL A 19 -15.69 11.16 -7.87
N LEU A 20 -15.23 10.24 -7.02
CA LEU A 20 -13.81 10.09 -6.67
C LEU A 20 -13.00 9.37 -7.76
N GLY A 21 -13.62 9.09 -8.91
CA GLY A 21 -12.97 8.51 -10.08
C GLY A 21 -12.67 7.03 -9.95
N TYR A 22 -13.14 6.32 -8.92
CA TYR A 22 -12.94 4.86 -8.78
C TYR A 22 -13.56 4.05 -9.91
N LEU A 23 -14.67 4.51 -10.50
CA LEU A 23 -15.36 3.88 -11.63
C LEU A 23 -15.04 4.60 -12.96
N GLY A 24 -14.83 3.86 -14.06
CA GLY A 24 -14.77 4.41 -15.42
C GLY A 24 -13.38 4.56 -16.06
N THR A 25 -12.28 4.46 -15.31
CA THR A 25 -10.92 4.45 -15.91
C THR A 25 -10.50 3.02 -16.28
N VAL A 26 -11.25 2.38 -17.17
CA VAL A 26 -10.97 1.00 -17.62
C VAL A 26 -9.96 1.06 -18.77
N ARG A 27 -8.70 1.36 -18.45
CA ARG A 27 -7.59 0.91 -19.28
C ARG A 27 -6.88 -0.15 -18.48
N THR A 28 -6.83 -1.35 -19.06
CA THR A 28 -6.30 -2.60 -18.51
C THR A 28 -5.29 -2.34 -17.41
N LEU A 29 -5.75 -2.51 -16.16
CA LEU A 29 -4.90 -2.56 -14.98
C LEU A 29 -4.18 -3.90 -15.03
N GLY A 30 -3.28 -4.08 -16.02
CA GLY A 30 -2.46 -5.26 -16.22
C GLY A 30 -1.44 -5.37 -15.09
N ALA A 31 -1.92 -5.59 -13.88
CA ALA A 31 -1.14 -5.96 -12.73
C ALA A 31 -1.18 -7.49 -12.70
N GLY A 32 -0.30 -8.11 -13.48
CA GLY A 32 -0.13 -9.58 -13.61
C GLY A 32 0.34 -10.28 -12.33
N ALA A 33 -0.21 -9.90 -11.19
CA ALA A 33 0.14 -10.32 -9.84
C ALA A 33 -1.08 -10.74 -9.02
N PHE A 34 -2.27 -10.86 -9.61
CA PHE A 34 -3.40 -11.53 -8.95
C PHE A 34 -2.99 -12.98 -8.61
N GLY A 35 -3.26 -13.41 -7.38
CA GLY A 35 -2.72 -14.65 -6.81
C GLY A 35 -1.39 -14.49 -6.06
N GLY A 36 -0.61 -13.44 -6.31
CA GLY A 36 0.70 -13.23 -5.66
C GLY A 36 0.66 -12.56 -4.29
N PHE A 37 -0.45 -11.88 -3.98
CA PHE A 37 -0.70 -11.21 -2.69
C PHE A 37 -1.92 -11.83 -1.98
N SER A 38 -2.12 -13.14 -2.13
CA SER A 38 -3.23 -13.90 -1.53
C SER A 38 -3.01 -14.15 -0.03
N ALA A 39 -4.07 -14.59 0.65
CA ALA A 39 -3.99 -15.19 1.96
C ALA A 39 -3.66 -16.69 1.84
N ASP A 40 -2.79 -17.18 2.72
CA ASP A 40 -2.56 -18.62 2.90
C ASP A 40 -3.70 -19.25 3.70
N LEU A 41 -3.98 -20.54 3.49
CA LEU A 41 -5.00 -21.24 4.29
C LEU A 41 -4.73 -21.22 5.79
N LEU A 42 -3.46 -21.13 6.20
CA LEU A 42 -3.08 -21.00 7.61
C LEU A 42 -2.96 -19.55 8.08
N ALA A 43 -3.49 -18.56 7.34
CA ALA A 43 -3.37 -17.15 7.69
C ALA A 43 -3.78 -16.82 9.14
N PHE A 44 -4.78 -17.53 9.69
CA PHE A 44 -5.27 -17.30 11.04
C PHE A 44 -4.41 -17.88 12.18
N VAL A 45 -3.52 -18.82 11.87
CA VAL A 45 -2.68 -19.53 12.86
C VAL A 45 -1.18 -19.35 12.63
N ASN A 46 -0.77 -19.00 11.42
CA ASN A 46 0.62 -18.74 11.10
C ASN A 46 0.98 -17.29 11.52
N PRO A 47 1.95 -17.08 12.42
CA PRO A 47 2.35 -15.75 12.89
C PRO A 47 3.27 -15.01 11.90
N MET A 48 3.22 -15.34 10.60
CA MET A 48 4.14 -14.79 9.61
C MET A 48 3.90 -13.29 9.37
N GLY A 49 4.82 -12.45 9.82
CA GLY A 49 4.81 -11.03 9.48
C GLY A 49 5.52 -10.73 8.16
N TYR A 50 5.64 -9.42 7.86
CA TYR A 50 6.42 -8.96 6.72
C TYR A 50 7.91 -9.35 6.84
N ARG A 51 8.51 -9.10 8.01
CA ARG A 51 9.93 -9.37 8.32
C ARG A 51 10.16 -10.30 9.51
N GLU A 52 9.29 -10.24 10.52
CA GLU A 52 9.45 -10.98 11.78
C GLU A 52 8.18 -11.77 12.12
N SER A 53 8.30 -12.73 13.04
CA SER A 53 7.15 -13.45 13.60
C SER A 53 6.38 -12.56 14.58
N TRP A 54 5.05 -12.55 14.44
CA TRP A 54 4.11 -11.86 15.34
C TRP A 54 3.75 -12.66 16.59
N SER A 55 4.33 -13.84 16.76
CA SER A 55 4.20 -14.65 17.97
C SER A 55 5.56 -14.83 18.65
N ARG A 56 5.54 -14.81 20.00
CA ARG A 56 6.70 -15.15 20.85
C ARG A 56 6.84 -16.66 21.09
N PHE A 57 5.77 -17.43 20.88
CA PHE A 57 5.73 -18.87 21.17
C PHE A 57 5.69 -19.74 19.91
N LEU A 58 5.10 -19.23 18.82
CA LEU A 58 4.97 -19.94 17.55
C LEU A 58 6.03 -19.44 16.55
N GLY A 59 6.66 -20.38 15.86
CA GLY A 59 7.50 -20.08 14.70
C GLY A 59 6.64 -19.69 13.50
N ALA A 60 7.10 -18.72 12.70
CA ALA A 60 6.45 -18.40 11.43
C ALA A 60 6.59 -19.58 10.45
N LEU A 61 5.47 -20.04 9.88
CA LEU A 61 5.51 -21.00 8.78
C LEU A 61 5.87 -20.26 7.46
N PRO A 62 6.43 -20.97 6.47
CA PRO A 62 6.77 -20.39 5.18
C PRO A 62 5.58 -19.73 4.47
N ARG A 63 5.90 -18.79 3.58
CA ARG A 63 4.94 -18.05 2.74
C ARG A 63 5.53 -17.83 1.34
N GLN A 64 4.68 -17.76 0.33
CA GLN A 64 5.10 -17.46 -1.03
C GLN A 64 5.16 -15.93 -1.26
N GLY A 65 6.24 -15.44 -1.87
CA GLY A 65 6.32 -14.08 -2.43
C GLY A 65 5.81 -12.97 -1.51
N ALA A 66 4.67 -12.37 -1.88
CA ALA A 66 4.09 -11.22 -1.19
C ALA A 66 2.80 -11.53 -0.40
N GLN A 67 2.59 -12.80 -0.02
CA GLN A 67 1.44 -13.25 0.78
C GLN A 67 1.36 -12.65 2.20
N TYR A 68 2.36 -11.90 2.65
CA TYR A 68 2.27 -11.10 3.88
C TYR A 68 1.13 -10.07 3.83
N GLU A 69 0.65 -9.69 2.64
CA GLU A 69 -0.55 -8.86 2.46
C GLU A 69 -1.82 -9.54 3.00
N GLY A 70 -1.87 -10.87 2.99
CA GLY A 70 -2.95 -11.68 3.56
C GLY A 70 -2.71 -12.11 5.01
N PHE A 71 -1.78 -11.48 5.72
CA PHE A 71 -1.54 -11.75 7.13
C PHE A 71 -2.83 -11.61 7.95
N GLY A 72 -3.08 -12.60 8.81
CA GLY A 72 -4.29 -12.68 9.62
C GLY A 72 -4.11 -13.41 10.95
N TYR A 73 -2.89 -13.49 11.49
CA TYR A 73 -2.62 -14.25 12.71
C TYR A 73 -3.49 -13.76 13.87
N LEU A 74 -4.32 -14.65 14.42
CA LEU A 74 -5.26 -14.31 15.49
C LEU A 74 -4.57 -14.08 16.84
N GLY A 75 -3.45 -14.75 17.07
CA GLY A 75 -2.81 -14.82 18.37
C GLY A 75 -3.42 -15.89 19.28
N LEU A 76 -2.62 -16.40 20.21
CA LEU A 76 -2.99 -17.49 21.09
C LEU A 76 -4.21 -17.16 21.98
N GLY A 77 -4.39 -15.91 22.36
CA GLY A 77 -5.54 -15.47 23.15
C GLY A 77 -6.86 -15.59 22.39
N VAL A 78 -6.90 -15.13 21.14
CA VAL A 78 -8.08 -15.26 20.28
C VAL A 78 -8.31 -16.72 19.87
N LEU A 79 -7.25 -17.48 19.58
CA LEU A 79 -7.36 -18.92 19.30
C LEU A 79 -7.94 -19.69 20.50
N PHE A 80 -7.52 -19.36 21.72
CA PHE A 80 -8.10 -19.89 22.95
C PHE A 80 -9.57 -19.50 23.11
N ALA A 81 -9.92 -18.23 22.88
CA ALA A 81 -11.30 -17.76 22.96
C ALA A 81 -12.22 -18.46 21.93
N LEU A 82 -11.73 -18.70 20.71
CA LEU A 82 -12.42 -19.48 19.68
C LEU A 82 -12.62 -20.92 20.11
N TRP A 83 -11.59 -21.57 20.64
CA TRP A 83 -11.69 -22.94 21.15
C TRP A 83 -12.73 -23.05 22.28
N ALA A 84 -12.70 -22.13 23.24
CA ALA A 84 -13.70 -22.07 24.30
C ALA A 84 -15.11 -21.80 23.75
N ALA A 85 -15.26 -20.87 22.80
CA ALA A 85 -16.54 -20.60 22.14
C ALA A 85 -17.08 -21.80 21.35
N LEU A 86 -16.22 -22.60 20.71
CA LEU A 86 -16.60 -23.82 20.00
C LEU A 86 -17.13 -24.90 20.95
N ILE A 87 -16.53 -25.07 22.13
CA ILE A 87 -17.04 -25.99 23.17
C ILE A 87 -18.48 -25.60 23.57
N LEU A 88 -18.76 -24.29 23.66
CA LEU A 88 -20.09 -23.79 23.98
C LEU A 88 -21.07 -24.00 22.83
N LEU A 89 -20.64 -23.79 21.59
CA LEU A 89 -21.46 -24.08 20.42
C LEU A 89 -21.88 -25.55 20.38
N VAL A 90 -20.99 -26.48 20.72
CA VAL A 90 -21.31 -27.92 20.74
C VAL A 90 -22.26 -28.27 21.90
N ARG A 91 -22.11 -27.63 23.07
CA ARG A 91 -22.95 -27.91 24.25
C ARG A 91 -24.33 -27.26 24.19
N ASP A 92 -24.42 -26.04 23.65
CA ASP A 92 -25.62 -25.19 23.68
C ASP A 92 -25.97 -24.66 22.27
N ALA A 93 -25.86 -25.51 21.24
CA ALA A 93 -26.05 -25.14 19.84
C ALA A 93 -27.32 -24.32 19.53
N PRO A 94 -28.51 -24.62 20.09
CA PRO A 94 -29.72 -23.84 19.81
C PRO A 94 -29.67 -22.41 20.32
N LEU A 95 -29.06 -22.19 21.49
CA LEU A 95 -28.87 -20.88 22.10
C LEU A 95 -27.95 -20.02 21.21
N VAL A 96 -26.84 -20.61 20.77
CA VAL A 96 -25.88 -19.93 19.91
C VAL A 96 -26.49 -19.67 18.53
N ALA A 97 -27.14 -20.65 17.91
CA ALA A 97 -27.80 -20.47 16.61
C ALA A 97 -28.81 -19.30 16.63
N ARG A 98 -29.63 -19.19 17.68
CA ARG A 98 -30.59 -18.08 17.83
C ARG A 98 -29.90 -16.73 17.93
N GLN A 99 -28.81 -16.66 18.68
CA GLN A 99 -28.05 -15.43 18.92
C GLN A 99 -27.36 -14.93 17.64
N TRP A 100 -26.86 -15.85 16.83
CA TRP A 100 -26.02 -15.56 15.66
C TRP A 100 -26.79 -15.51 14.36
N ARG A 101 -28.06 -15.97 14.32
CA ARG A 101 -28.90 -15.93 13.11
C ARG A 101 -29.02 -14.54 12.49
N ARG A 102 -29.01 -13.48 13.32
CA ARG A 102 -29.04 -12.08 12.85
C ARG A 102 -27.72 -11.64 12.19
N LEU A 103 -26.61 -12.28 12.55
CA LEU A 103 -25.28 -12.02 11.99
C LEU A 103 -24.98 -12.91 10.78
N ALA A 104 -25.85 -13.88 10.45
CA ALA A 104 -25.64 -14.81 9.34
C ALA A 104 -25.35 -14.11 7.99
N PRO A 105 -26.03 -13.02 7.59
CA PRO A 105 -25.70 -12.32 6.34
C PRO A 105 -24.27 -11.74 6.37
N VAL A 106 -23.86 -11.16 7.49
CA VAL A 106 -22.51 -10.58 7.66
C VAL A 106 -21.45 -11.68 7.66
N GLY A 107 -21.74 -12.80 8.33
CA GLY A 107 -20.89 -13.99 8.32
C GLY A 107 -20.72 -14.58 6.92
N LEU A 108 -21.79 -14.71 6.15
CA LEU A 108 -21.75 -15.19 4.76
C LEU A 108 -20.90 -14.28 3.87
N VAL A 109 -21.07 -12.95 3.98
CA VAL A 109 -20.24 -11.99 3.22
C VAL A 109 -18.78 -12.12 3.63
N ALA A 110 -18.47 -12.15 4.93
CA ALA A 110 -17.09 -12.27 5.41
C ALA A 110 -16.44 -13.60 4.99
N LEU A 111 -17.19 -14.70 4.99
CA LEU A 111 -16.72 -15.99 4.45
C LEU A 111 -16.45 -15.92 2.95
N GLY A 112 -17.34 -15.28 2.18
CA GLY A 112 -17.13 -15.05 0.75
C GLY A 112 -15.88 -14.20 0.48
N LEU A 113 -15.65 -13.15 1.27
CA LEU A 113 -14.43 -12.34 1.19
C LEU A 113 -13.18 -13.13 1.62
N GLY A 114 -13.29 -13.97 2.64
CA GLY A 114 -12.23 -14.88 3.07
C GLY A 114 -11.86 -15.89 1.98
N PHE A 115 -12.84 -16.47 1.28
CA PHE A 115 -12.59 -17.33 0.13
C PHE A 115 -11.95 -16.58 -1.03
N PHE A 116 -12.44 -15.37 -1.34
CA PHE A 116 -11.84 -14.49 -2.34
C PHE A 116 -10.39 -14.13 -2.01
N ALA A 117 -10.05 -14.02 -0.72
CA ALA A 117 -8.70 -13.70 -0.28
C ALA A 117 -7.66 -14.77 -0.65
N LEU A 118 -8.08 -16.04 -0.76
CA LEU A 118 -7.25 -17.16 -1.24
C LEU A 118 -6.86 -17.00 -2.72
N SER A 119 -7.60 -16.18 -3.48
CA SER A 119 -7.29 -15.82 -4.87
C SER A 119 -7.32 -17.00 -5.85
N SER A 120 -6.65 -16.86 -7.01
CA SER A 120 -6.52 -17.92 -8.01
C SER A 120 -5.49 -18.99 -7.65
N ARG A 121 -4.62 -18.74 -6.68
CA ARG A 121 -3.56 -19.68 -6.24
C ARG A 121 -3.68 -19.91 -4.74
N ILE A 122 -4.25 -21.06 -4.40
CA ILE A 122 -4.49 -21.44 -3.02
C ILE A 122 -3.24 -22.14 -2.48
N THR A 123 -2.70 -21.62 -1.38
CA THR A 123 -1.51 -22.16 -0.74
C THR A 123 -1.78 -22.63 0.68
N LEU A 124 -0.93 -23.56 1.13
CA LEU A 124 -0.87 -24.02 2.51
C LEU A 124 0.60 -23.99 2.95
N GLN A 125 0.94 -23.16 3.95
CA GLN A 125 2.34 -22.92 4.35
C GLN A 125 3.21 -22.46 3.17
N GLY A 126 2.65 -21.67 2.26
CA GLY A 126 3.34 -21.17 1.07
C GLY A 126 3.48 -22.18 -0.07
N GLU A 127 3.13 -23.45 0.14
CA GLU A 127 3.08 -24.46 -0.92
C GLU A 127 1.78 -24.38 -1.70
N LEU A 128 1.85 -24.41 -3.03
CA LEU A 128 0.67 -24.39 -3.90
C LEU A 128 -0.07 -25.72 -3.81
N ILE A 129 -1.32 -25.69 -3.36
CA ILE A 129 -2.16 -26.90 -3.26
C ILE A 129 -3.27 -26.95 -4.32
N ALA A 130 -3.69 -25.79 -4.85
CA ALA A 130 -4.67 -25.70 -5.92
C ALA A 130 -4.46 -24.45 -6.78
N ASP A 131 -4.48 -24.63 -8.11
CA ASP A 131 -4.40 -23.55 -9.09
C ASP A 131 -5.75 -23.40 -9.81
N LEU A 132 -6.44 -22.29 -9.53
CA LEU A 132 -7.72 -21.89 -10.11
C LEU A 132 -7.56 -20.82 -11.20
N THR A 133 -6.34 -20.58 -11.69
CA THR A 133 -6.08 -19.51 -12.69
C THR A 133 -6.96 -19.64 -13.93
N GLY A 134 -7.22 -20.87 -14.40
CA GLY A 134 -8.14 -21.11 -15.52
C GLY A 134 -9.59 -20.68 -15.24
N LEU A 135 -10.06 -20.84 -14.00
CA LEU A 135 -11.41 -20.41 -13.59
C LEU A 135 -11.52 -18.88 -13.53
N TYR A 136 -10.45 -18.19 -13.14
CA TYR A 136 -10.42 -16.72 -13.07
C TYR A 136 -10.20 -16.06 -14.43
N ALA A 137 -9.66 -16.77 -15.43
CA ALA A 137 -9.32 -16.21 -16.74
C ALA A 137 -10.45 -15.39 -17.41
N PRO A 138 -11.72 -15.84 -17.45
CA PRO A 138 -12.81 -15.07 -18.08
C PRO A 138 -13.16 -13.77 -17.34
N VAL A 139 -12.85 -13.69 -16.04
CA VAL A 139 -13.20 -12.56 -15.17
C VAL A 139 -11.99 -11.75 -14.73
N MET A 140 -10.79 -12.07 -15.22
CA MET A 140 -9.54 -11.46 -14.74
C MET A 140 -9.56 -9.94 -14.78
N ARG A 141 -10.10 -9.35 -15.86
CA ARG A 141 -10.23 -7.89 -16.00
C ARG A 141 -10.96 -7.20 -14.83
N TRP A 142 -11.81 -7.92 -14.11
CA TRP A 142 -12.60 -7.41 -12.99
C TRP A 142 -11.94 -7.68 -11.63
N VAL A 143 -11.19 -8.79 -11.50
CA VAL A 143 -10.57 -9.20 -10.23
C VAL A 143 -9.14 -8.71 -10.08
N GLU A 144 -8.42 -8.51 -11.18
CA GLU A 144 -7.03 -8.03 -11.21
C GLU A 144 -6.82 -6.69 -10.48
N PRO A 145 -7.75 -5.71 -10.53
CA PRO A 145 -7.64 -4.50 -9.71
C PRO A 145 -7.55 -4.79 -8.21
N PHE A 146 -8.09 -5.93 -7.76
CA PHE A 146 -8.00 -6.43 -6.38
C PHE A 146 -6.78 -7.32 -6.17
N ARG A 147 -5.64 -7.00 -6.80
CA ARG A 147 -4.38 -7.77 -6.72
C ARG A 147 -3.97 -8.14 -5.29
N SER A 148 -4.20 -7.25 -4.33
CA SER A 148 -3.97 -7.47 -2.89
C SER A 148 -5.16 -8.19 -2.27
N SER A 149 -5.54 -9.34 -2.85
CA SER A 149 -6.74 -10.07 -2.46
C SER A 149 -6.64 -10.60 -1.03
N GLY A 150 -5.44 -10.90 -0.52
CA GLY A 150 -5.23 -11.40 0.84
C GLY A 150 -5.88 -10.55 1.93
N ARG A 151 -5.94 -9.22 1.75
CA ARG A 151 -6.55 -8.30 2.74
C ARG A 151 -8.05 -8.52 2.95
N PHE A 152 -8.73 -9.19 2.01
CA PHE A 152 -10.14 -9.54 2.15
C PHE A 152 -10.40 -10.62 3.21
N VAL A 153 -9.36 -11.18 3.82
CA VAL A 153 -9.47 -12.07 4.98
C VAL A 153 -9.81 -11.31 6.29
N TRP A 154 -9.55 -10.00 6.36
CA TRP A 154 -9.66 -9.23 7.59
C TRP A 154 -11.09 -9.06 8.14
N PRO A 155 -12.14 -8.89 7.32
CA PRO A 155 -13.51 -8.95 7.82
C PRO A 155 -13.79 -10.26 8.58
N LEU A 156 -13.34 -11.41 8.05
CA LEU A 156 -13.48 -12.70 8.71
C LEU A 156 -12.62 -12.76 9.99
N TYR A 157 -11.38 -12.27 9.95
CA TYR A 157 -10.54 -12.11 11.14
C TYR A 157 -11.27 -11.38 12.28
N TYR A 158 -11.86 -10.21 11.99
CA TYR A 158 -12.55 -9.42 13.00
C TYR A 158 -13.79 -10.13 13.54
N LEU A 159 -14.54 -10.83 12.70
CA LEU A 159 -15.68 -11.64 13.15
C LEU A 159 -15.25 -12.80 14.05
N LEU A 160 -14.13 -13.46 13.75
CA LEU A 160 -13.59 -14.52 14.61
C LEU A 160 -13.14 -13.96 15.97
N ALA A 161 -12.42 -12.84 15.96
CA ALA A 161 -11.91 -12.20 17.18
C ALA A 161 -13.04 -11.63 18.06
N LEU A 162 -13.89 -10.76 17.52
CA LEU A 162 -14.99 -10.15 18.28
C LEU A 162 -16.07 -11.18 18.60
N GLY A 163 -16.32 -12.08 17.66
CA GLY A 163 -17.33 -13.11 17.79
C GLY A 163 -17.03 -14.12 18.90
N SER A 164 -15.78 -14.58 19.00
CA SER A 164 -15.38 -15.46 20.11
C SER A 164 -15.52 -14.76 21.46
N ALA A 165 -15.09 -13.51 21.59
CA ALA A 165 -15.28 -12.73 22.81
C ALA A 165 -16.77 -12.55 23.17
N LEU A 166 -17.62 -12.21 22.20
CA LEU A 166 -19.06 -12.10 22.40
C LEU A 166 -19.71 -13.43 22.80
N ALA A 167 -19.27 -14.55 22.22
CA ALA A 167 -19.75 -15.88 22.61
C ALA A 167 -19.44 -16.17 24.08
N LEU A 168 -18.23 -15.82 24.56
CA LEU A 168 -17.83 -16.01 25.96
C LEU A 168 -18.66 -15.14 26.91
N ILE A 169 -18.92 -13.88 26.59
CA ILE A 169 -19.75 -12.99 27.45
C ILE A 169 -21.18 -13.51 27.60
N ARG A 170 -21.66 -14.25 26.60
CA ARG A 170 -23.02 -14.78 26.55
C ARG A 170 -23.15 -16.19 27.13
N LEU A 171 -22.11 -16.62 27.86
CA LEU A 171 -22.12 -17.85 28.65
C LEU A 171 -23.30 -17.88 29.64
N PRO A 172 -23.94 -19.04 29.85
CA PRO A 172 -24.97 -19.20 30.87
C PRO A 172 -24.41 -19.02 32.30
N ARG A 173 -23.08 -19.07 32.47
CA ARG A 173 -22.38 -18.79 33.73
C ARG A 173 -21.62 -17.45 33.65
N PRO A 174 -22.29 -16.31 33.91
CA PRO A 174 -21.70 -14.98 33.71
C PRO A 174 -20.49 -14.70 34.61
N THR A 175 -20.31 -15.46 35.69
CA THR A 175 -19.14 -15.39 36.58
C THR A 175 -17.87 -15.98 35.96
N VAL A 176 -18.00 -16.89 34.99
CA VAL A 176 -16.86 -17.56 34.34
C VAL A 176 -16.33 -16.75 33.15
N ALA A 177 -17.20 -15.97 32.49
CA ALA A 177 -16.86 -15.20 31.32
C ALA A 177 -15.71 -14.20 31.55
N PRO A 178 -15.68 -13.40 32.65
CA PRO A 178 -14.56 -12.51 32.93
C PRO A 178 -13.22 -13.25 33.06
N SER A 179 -13.20 -14.41 33.73
CA SER A 179 -11.98 -15.20 33.91
C SER A 179 -11.45 -15.76 32.59
N LEU A 180 -12.33 -16.25 31.71
CA LEU A 180 -11.95 -16.72 30.38
C LEU A 180 -11.43 -15.59 29.49
N LEU A 181 -12.07 -14.42 29.53
CA LEU A 181 -11.62 -13.25 28.79
C LEU A 181 -10.29 -12.71 29.33
N ALA A 182 -10.12 -12.68 30.65
CA ALA A 182 -8.86 -12.30 31.28
C ALA A 182 -7.74 -13.25 30.88
N LEU A 183 -8.00 -14.56 30.88
CA LEU A 183 -7.04 -15.56 30.41
C LEU A 183 -6.73 -15.39 28.92
N ALA A 184 -7.74 -15.18 28.06
CA ALA A 184 -7.53 -14.90 26.64
C ALA A 184 -6.66 -13.65 26.44
N LEU A 185 -6.92 -12.58 27.19
CA LEU A 185 -6.14 -11.34 27.13
C LEU A 185 -4.70 -11.55 27.59
N VAL A 186 -4.49 -12.29 28.68
CA VAL A 186 -3.15 -12.65 29.17
C VAL A 186 -2.41 -13.47 28.11
N LEU A 187 -3.02 -14.53 27.59
CA LEU A 187 -2.44 -15.34 26.51
C LEU A 187 -2.09 -14.47 25.29
N GLN A 188 -2.96 -13.54 24.90
CA GLN A 188 -2.70 -12.62 23.79
C GLN A 188 -1.50 -11.70 24.09
N ALA A 189 -1.42 -11.13 25.29
CA ALA A 189 -0.36 -10.19 25.68
C ALA A 189 1.01 -10.87 25.77
N PHE A 190 1.05 -12.13 26.22
CA PHE A 190 2.28 -12.92 26.25
C PHE A 190 2.66 -13.45 24.87
N ASP A 191 1.68 -13.78 24.02
CA ASP A 191 1.94 -14.33 22.69
C ASP A 191 2.35 -13.27 21.68
N VAL A 192 1.62 -12.17 21.58
CA VAL A 192 1.82 -11.21 20.51
C VAL A 192 3.20 -10.57 20.66
N ASN A 193 4.03 -10.87 19.68
CA ASN A 193 5.27 -10.16 19.48
C ASN A 193 4.97 -8.87 18.72
N LEU A 194 4.68 -7.80 19.47
CA LEU A 194 4.68 -6.44 18.93
C LEU A 194 6.10 -5.96 18.52
N GLY A 195 7.09 -6.86 18.51
CA GLY A 195 8.48 -6.64 18.10
C GLY A 195 8.58 -5.62 16.99
N ARG A 196 9.43 -4.60 17.23
CA ARG A 196 9.54 -3.36 16.46
C ARG A 196 8.25 -2.98 15.70
N GLY A 197 7.11 -2.83 16.38
CA GLY A 197 6.05 -1.92 15.92
C GLY A 197 6.57 -0.49 15.62
N HIS A 198 7.83 -0.22 16.04
CA HIS A 198 8.72 0.86 15.63
C HIS A 198 9.30 0.77 14.19
N GLN A 199 9.06 -0.28 13.41
CA GLN A 199 9.52 -0.42 12.01
C GLN A 199 8.90 0.64 11.09
N ALA A 200 7.80 1.29 11.49
CA ALA A 200 7.32 2.53 10.86
C ALA A 200 8.38 3.67 10.89
N LYS A 201 9.41 3.55 11.73
CA LYS A 201 10.58 4.45 11.80
C LYS A 201 11.82 3.91 11.07
N GLU A 202 11.79 2.68 10.54
CA GLU A 202 12.93 2.09 9.83
C GLU A 202 12.81 2.35 8.32
N GLY A 203 13.00 3.61 7.98
CA GLY A 203 13.19 4.12 6.63
C GLY A 203 13.76 5.52 6.74
N PRO A 204 14.57 5.97 5.77
CA PRO A 204 15.03 7.35 5.80
C PRO A 204 13.79 8.27 5.81
N ALA A 205 13.85 9.30 6.66
CA ALA A 205 12.74 10.23 6.83
C ALA A 205 12.35 10.83 5.47
N TRP A 206 11.11 10.58 5.05
CA TRP A 206 10.58 11.14 3.81
C TRP A 206 10.24 12.62 3.97
N ASN A 207 9.99 13.09 5.19
CA ASN A 207 9.56 14.44 5.51
C ASN A 207 10.71 15.39 5.89
N THR A 208 11.86 15.26 5.22
CA THR A 208 13.04 16.08 5.51
C THR A 208 12.94 17.48 4.92
N GLN A 209 13.51 18.46 5.62
CA GLN A 209 13.57 19.85 5.18
C GLN A 209 14.50 20.01 3.95
N PRO A 210 14.20 20.94 3.02
CA PRO A 210 15.11 21.25 1.94
C PRO A 210 16.38 21.93 2.46
N SER A 211 17.53 21.57 1.87
CA SER A 211 18.82 22.21 2.13
C SER A 211 18.79 23.69 1.74
N GLU A 212 19.75 24.46 2.25
CA GLU A 212 19.93 25.86 1.85
C GLU A 212 20.24 25.99 0.35
N ALA A 213 21.11 25.13 -0.18
CA ALA A 213 21.41 25.07 -1.61
C ALA A 213 20.15 24.83 -2.47
N LEU A 214 19.27 23.92 -2.05
CA LEU A 214 18.01 23.67 -2.76
C LEU A 214 17.04 24.85 -2.65
N ARG A 215 16.99 25.54 -1.49
CA ARG A 215 16.17 26.76 -1.32
C ARG A 215 16.65 27.87 -2.24
N GLU A 216 17.95 28.09 -2.32
CA GLU A 216 18.56 29.09 -3.22
C GLU A 216 18.28 28.75 -4.68
N ALA A 217 18.45 27.49 -5.08
CA ALA A 217 18.16 27.04 -6.44
C ALA A 217 16.68 27.20 -6.82
N ALA A 218 15.77 27.09 -5.84
CA ALA A 218 14.33 27.25 -6.03
C ALA A 218 13.88 28.69 -6.29
N VAL A 219 14.69 29.69 -5.95
CA VAL A 219 14.34 31.10 -6.17
C VAL A 219 14.14 31.36 -7.67
N GLY A 220 12.95 31.81 -8.05
CA GLY A 220 12.59 32.12 -9.43
C GLY A 220 12.32 30.90 -10.32
N ARG A 221 12.30 29.68 -9.76
CA ARG A 221 12.00 28.44 -10.49
C ARG A 221 10.67 27.85 -10.08
N LYS A 222 10.08 27.02 -10.95
CA LYS A 222 8.73 26.45 -10.77
C LYS A 222 8.73 24.93 -10.65
N HIS A 223 9.77 24.27 -11.14
CA HIS A 223 9.76 22.82 -11.32
C HIS A 223 10.98 22.17 -10.66
N LEU A 224 10.76 21.05 -9.96
CA LEU A 224 11.79 20.11 -9.53
C LEU A 224 11.60 18.80 -10.29
N VAL A 225 12.59 18.42 -11.10
CA VAL A 225 12.53 17.26 -11.99
C VAL A 225 13.56 16.24 -11.52
N LEU A 226 13.10 15.03 -11.18
CA LEU A 226 13.99 13.89 -10.95
C LEU A 226 14.37 13.27 -12.29
N TYR A 227 15.67 13.05 -12.49
CA TYR A 227 16.21 12.44 -13.70
C TYR A 227 17.16 11.26 -13.40
N PRO A 228 16.85 10.05 -13.91
CA PRO A 228 15.62 9.68 -14.60
C PRO A 228 14.37 9.77 -13.69
N PRO A 229 13.17 9.95 -14.25
CA PRO A 229 11.93 10.00 -13.49
C PRO A 229 11.56 8.63 -12.88
N GLN A 230 10.84 8.67 -11.76
CA GLN A 230 10.31 7.52 -11.06
C GLN A 230 8.78 7.60 -10.97
N ILE A 231 8.08 7.20 -12.04
CA ILE A 231 6.62 7.22 -12.16
C ILE A 231 6.13 5.78 -12.33
N HIS A 232 5.40 5.24 -11.35
CA HIS A 232 4.87 3.87 -11.47
C HIS A 232 3.62 3.63 -10.63
N ASP A 233 2.85 2.60 -11.00
CA ASP A 233 1.65 2.12 -10.28
C ASP A 233 1.88 0.78 -9.56
N GLY A 234 3.12 0.29 -9.57
CA GLY A 234 3.50 -1.00 -8.97
C GLY A 234 3.15 -2.21 -9.85
N SER A 235 2.58 -2.01 -11.04
CA SER A 235 2.27 -3.10 -11.97
C SER A 235 3.45 -3.55 -12.83
N GLY A 236 4.59 -2.84 -12.78
CA GLY A 236 5.67 -3.02 -13.76
C GLY A 236 5.79 -1.88 -14.75
N ARG A 237 4.69 -1.15 -15.02
CA ARG A 237 4.61 -0.07 -16.02
C ARG A 237 5.17 1.26 -15.53
N GLY A 238 5.34 2.19 -16.46
CA GLY A 238 5.87 3.52 -16.24
C GLY A 238 7.38 3.61 -16.32
N CYS A 239 7.91 4.63 -15.68
CA CYS A 239 9.32 4.99 -15.72
C CYS A 239 9.93 4.67 -14.37
N ARG A 240 10.85 3.71 -14.36
CA ARG A 240 11.36 3.09 -13.13
C ARG A 240 12.89 3.12 -13.05
N ALA A 241 13.48 4.13 -13.69
CA ALA A 241 14.93 4.31 -13.78
C ALA A 241 15.48 5.30 -12.74
N GLY A 242 14.60 5.97 -11.99
CA GLY A 242 14.95 6.93 -10.96
C GLY A 242 15.17 6.30 -9.57
N PRO A 243 15.73 7.06 -8.62
CA PRO A 243 15.85 6.65 -7.23
C PRO A 243 14.51 6.29 -6.57
N MET A 244 14.48 5.21 -5.78
CA MET A 244 13.26 4.75 -5.08
C MET A 244 12.85 5.64 -3.90
N ASP A 245 13.74 6.51 -3.41
CA ASP A 245 13.48 7.44 -2.31
C ASP A 245 12.92 8.80 -2.78
N PHE A 246 12.35 8.86 -4.00
CA PHE A 246 11.76 10.06 -4.62
C PHE A 246 10.72 10.79 -3.75
N HIS A 247 10.04 10.09 -2.83
CA HIS A 247 9.06 10.68 -1.91
C HIS A 247 9.63 11.84 -1.08
N ARG A 248 10.93 11.78 -0.72
CA ARG A 248 11.57 12.89 0.01
C ARG A 248 11.69 14.15 -0.84
N TRP A 249 11.99 13.96 -2.13
CA TRP A 249 12.15 15.06 -3.08
C TRP A 249 10.81 15.67 -3.44
N ALA A 250 9.76 14.84 -3.55
CA ALA A 250 8.38 15.30 -3.68
C ALA A 250 7.97 16.17 -2.48
N TYR A 251 8.31 15.76 -1.25
CA TYR A 251 8.00 16.55 -0.06
C TYR A 251 8.76 17.88 -0.01
N ARG A 252 10.05 17.88 -0.38
CA ARG A 252 10.83 19.13 -0.48
C ARG A 252 10.31 20.06 -1.57
N ALA A 253 9.92 19.53 -2.74
CA ALA A 253 9.27 20.30 -3.80
C ALA A 253 8.00 20.96 -3.29
N TYR A 254 7.16 20.21 -2.57
CA TYR A 254 5.95 20.72 -1.93
C TYR A 254 6.24 21.89 -0.97
N LEU A 255 7.23 21.75 -0.09
CA LEU A 255 7.62 22.81 0.85
C LEU A 255 8.12 24.08 0.15
N LEU A 256 8.66 23.94 -1.05
CA LEU A 256 9.18 25.04 -1.87
C LEU A 256 8.16 25.57 -2.90
N GLY A 257 6.96 25.01 -2.95
CA GLY A 257 5.94 25.38 -3.95
C GLY A 257 6.29 24.97 -5.39
N LEU A 258 7.19 24.00 -5.57
CA LEU A 258 7.62 23.50 -6.88
C LEU A 258 6.75 22.32 -7.32
N THR A 259 6.55 22.17 -8.63
CA THR A 259 5.98 20.91 -9.16
C THR A 259 7.02 19.78 -9.08
N PHE A 260 6.56 18.53 -9.09
CA PHE A 260 7.45 17.37 -9.08
C PHE A 260 6.99 16.30 -10.08
N ASN A 261 7.92 15.70 -10.82
CA ASN A 261 7.62 14.82 -11.96
C ASN A 261 7.57 13.32 -11.62
N SER A 262 7.81 12.91 -10.38
CA SER A 262 7.94 11.51 -10.00
C SER A 262 6.98 11.15 -8.87
N GLY A 263 6.47 9.92 -8.87
CA GLY A 263 5.42 9.51 -7.95
C GLY A 263 5.00 8.04 -8.06
N TYR A 264 4.58 7.48 -6.92
CA TYR A 264 3.77 6.26 -6.90
C TYR A 264 2.31 6.65 -7.08
N VAL A 265 1.75 6.34 -8.25
CA VAL A 265 0.38 6.72 -8.61
C VAL A 265 -0.53 5.50 -8.58
N ALA A 266 -1.75 5.66 -8.08
CA ALA A 266 -2.70 4.55 -8.01
C ALA A 266 -3.10 4.01 -9.40
N ARG A 267 -3.05 4.88 -10.42
CA ARG A 267 -3.43 4.58 -11.80
C ARG A 267 -2.49 5.32 -12.74
N LEU A 268 -1.77 4.56 -13.56
CA LEU A 268 -0.83 5.11 -14.52
C LEU A 268 -1.39 4.97 -15.94
N ASP A 269 -1.39 6.07 -16.69
CA ASP A 269 -1.55 6.05 -18.14
C ASP A 269 -0.19 5.90 -18.80
N ASP A 270 0.21 4.66 -19.10
CA ASP A 270 1.52 4.36 -19.65
C ASP A 270 1.74 5.01 -21.02
N ALA A 271 0.66 5.22 -21.80
CA ALA A 271 0.72 5.91 -23.09
C ALA A 271 1.06 7.41 -22.96
N ARG A 272 0.89 7.99 -21.76
CA ARG A 272 1.34 9.36 -21.45
C ARG A 272 2.67 9.38 -20.70
N ALA A 273 2.91 8.39 -19.85
CA ALA A 273 4.13 8.31 -19.05
C ALA A 273 5.37 8.00 -19.92
N GLN A 274 5.28 7.04 -20.84
CA GLN A 274 6.43 6.65 -21.68
C GLN A 274 6.94 7.81 -22.56
N PRO A 275 6.09 8.54 -23.31
CA PRO A 275 6.57 9.68 -24.12
C PRO A 275 7.22 10.77 -23.28
N TYR A 276 6.72 11.04 -22.07
CA TYR A 276 7.35 12.01 -21.17
C TYR A 276 8.78 11.60 -20.79
N CYS A 277 8.99 10.32 -20.46
CA CYS A 277 10.29 9.84 -20.01
C CYS A 277 11.32 9.74 -21.13
N LEU A 278 10.90 9.28 -22.31
CA LEU A 278 11.75 9.25 -23.49
C LEU A 278 12.05 10.67 -23.98
N GLY A 279 11.03 11.55 -24.01
CA GLY A 279 11.19 12.95 -24.41
C GLY A 279 12.13 13.73 -23.49
N LEU A 280 12.08 13.49 -22.18
CA LEU A 280 13.02 14.10 -21.23
C LEU A 280 14.47 13.65 -21.49
N ASP A 281 14.68 12.39 -21.84
CA ASP A 281 16.01 11.86 -22.21
C ASP A 281 16.52 12.50 -23.51
N ASP A 282 15.64 12.62 -24.51
CA ASP A 282 15.94 13.26 -25.79
C ASP A 282 16.26 14.74 -25.63
N ASP A 283 15.51 15.48 -24.81
CA ASP A 283 15.75 16.90 -24.54
C ASP A 283 17.11 17.13 -23.86
N ILE A 284 17.45 16.33 -22.85
CA ILE A 284 18.75 16.44 -22.16
C ILE A 284 19.89 16.10 -23.11
N ARG A 285 19.78 15.04 -23.91
CA ARG A 285 20.79 14.70 -24.93
C ARG A 285 20.93 15.76 -26.01
N ALA A 286 19.84 16.44 -26.36
CA ALA A 286 19.83 17.56 -27.29
C ALA A 286 20.33 18.88 -26.67
N GLY A 287 20.68 18.88 -25.37
CA GLY A 287 21.14 20.06 -24.65
C GLY A 287 20.05 21.07 -24.31
N LYS A 288 18.78 20.65 -24.31
CA LYS A 288 17.61 21.48 -24.00
C LYS A 288 17.27 21.35 -22.52
N LEU A 289 17.65 22.36 -21.74
CA LEU A 289 17.23 22.51 -20.35
C LEU A 289 16.29 23.71 -20.21
N ASP A 290 15.28 23.57 -19.35
CA ASP A 290 14.38 24.66 -18.99
C ASP A 290 14.98 25.49 -17.84
N PRO A 291 15.16 26.81 -18.01
CA PRO A 291 15.68 27.68 -16.95
C PRO A 291 14.77 27.78 -15.72
N GLU A 292 13.47 27.49 -15.84
CA GLU A 292 12.52 27.46 -14.72
C GLU A 292 12.57 26.12 -13.94
N THR A 293 13.44 25.19 -14.32
CA THR A 293 13.51 23.83 -13.79
C THR A 293 14.82 23.54 -13.06
N ILE A 294 14.71 22.86 -11.92
CA ILE A 294 15.82 22.23 -11.19
C ILE A 294 15.83 20.75 -11.53
N TYR A 295 16.94 20.24 -12.06
CA TYR A 295 17.10 18.83 -12.39
C TYR A 295 17.90 18.11 -11.31
N LEU A 296 17.31 17.09 -10.68
CA LEU A 296 17.97 16.18 -9.74
C LEU A 296 18.43 14.93 -10.50
N SER A 297 19.69 14.94 -10.94
CA SER A 297 20.30 13.83 -11.68
C SER A 297 20.95 12.81 -10.75
N ILE A 298 20.80 11.53 -11.10
CA ILE A 298 21.67 10.48 -10.53
C ILE A 298 23.12 10.69 -10.98
N PRO A 299 24.12 10.25 -10.17
CA PRO A 299 25.54 10.41 -10.50
C PRO A 299 25.93 9.83 -11.87
N GLN A 300 25.32 8.72 -12.27
CA GLN A 300 25.60 8.01 -13.53
C GLN A 300 25.26 8.85 -14.78
N ARG A 301 24.30 9.77 -14.66
CA ARG A 301 23.81 10.62 -15.77
C ARG A 301 24.32 12.06 -15.69
N LEU A 302 25.15 12.39 -14.70
CA LEU A 302 25.67 13.75 -14.48
C LEU A 302 26.46 14.30 -15.68
N HIS A 303 27.16 13.42 -16.41
CA HIS A 303 27.98 13.82 -17.56
C HIS A 303 27.14 14.48 -18.67
N GLU A 304 25.86 14.09 -18.82
CA GLU A 304 24.94 14.66 -19.80
C GLU A 304 24.65 16.13 -19.49
N PHE A 305 24.41 16.47 -18.22
CA PHE A 305 24.18 17.84 -17.79
C PHE A 305 25.43 18.72 -17.89
N ARG A 306 26.59 18.17 -17.53
CA ARG A 306 27.86 18.93 -17.58
C ARG A 306 28.31 19.26 -19.01
N ALA A 307 27.84 18.50 -20.00
CA ALA A 307 28.10 18.80 -21.40
C ALA A 307 27.30 20.02 -21.92
N ILE A 308 26.24 20.42 -21.22
CA ILE A 308 25.35 21.51 -21.63
C ILE A 308 25.89 22.84 -21.10
N ARG A 309 26.24 23.75 -22.00
CA ARG A 309 26.79 25.07 -21.65
C ARG A 309 25.81 25.88 -20.81
N GLY A 310 26.31 26.52 -19.75
CA GLY A 310 25.49 27.32 -18.83
C GLY A 310 24.83 26.51 -17.71
N THR A 311 25.10 25.20 -17.65
CA THR A 311 24.57 24.34 -16.59
C THR A 311 25.52 24.34 -15.40
N ARG A 312 24.99 24.66 -14.22
CA ARG A 312 25.69 24.50 -12.94
C ARG A 312 25.10 23.32 -12.19
N CYS A 313 25.96 22.38 -11.82
CA CYS A 313 25.57 21.21 -11.03
C CYS A 313 26.27 21.22 -9.67
N VAL A 314 25.50 21.14 -8.59
CA VAL A 314 25.98 21.04 -7.20
C VAL A 314 25.51 19.71 -6.63
N GLN A 315 26.36 19.06 -5.83
CA GLN A 315 25.96 17.83 -5.17
C GLN A 315 24.93 18.13 -4.08
N GLU A 316 23.83 17.40 -4.07
CA GLU A 316 22.73 17.51 -3.11
C GLU A 316 22.42 16.09 -2.61
N GLU A 317 22.96 15.78 -1.43
CA GLU A 317 23.00 14.43 -0.87
C GLU A 317 23.63 13.40 -1.84
N ARG A 318 22.83 12.41 -2.29
CA ARG A 318 23.24 11.33 -3.19
C ARG A 318 22.95 11.64 -4.66
N LEU A 319 22.38 12.81 -4.95
CA LEU A 319 22.03 13.28 -6.28
C LEU A 319 22.82 14.54 -6.62
N TRP A 320 22.65 15.01 -7.85
CA TRP A 320 23.23 16.24 -8.35
C TRP A 320 22.12 17.17 -8.80
N MET A 321 22.07 18.34 -8.18
CA MET A 321 21.16 19.41 -8.53
C MET A 321 21.78 20.25 -9.64
N CYS A 322 21.24 20.14 -10.85
CA CYS A 322 21.67 20.85 -12.04
C CYS A 322 20.63 21.90 -12.44
N VAL A 323 21.08 23.12 -12.66
CA VAL A 323 20.25 24.25 -13.12
C VAL A 323 20.92 24.92 -14.30
N LEU A 324 20.11 25.40 -15.25
CA LEU A 324 20.57 26.33 -16.27
C LEU A 324 20.64 27.73 -15.63
N GLU A 325 21.83 28.32 -15.60
CA GLU A 325 22.00 29.70 -15.14
C GLU A 325 21.45 30.64 -16.22
N GLN A 326 20.47 31.47 -15.85
CA GLN A 326 20.03 32.55 -16.72
C GLN A 326 21.20 33.53 -16.87
N ALA A 327 21.45 34.02 -18.09
CA ALA A 327 22.44 35.07 -18.31
C ALA A 327 22.13 36.25 -17.38
N PRO A 328 23.13 36.86 -16.71
CA PRO A 328 22.87 37.97 -15.80
C PRO A 328 22.09 39.06 -16.55
N ALA A 329 20.99 39.53 -15.95
CA ALA A 329 20.22 40.64 -16.47
C ALA A 329 21.18 41.82 -16.74
N ALA A 330 21.13 42.38 -17.95
CA ALA A 330 21.94 43.52 -18.32
C ALA A 330 21.78 44.62 -17.25
N PRO A 331 22.86 45.26 -16.78
CA PRO A 331 22.75 46.33 -15.82
C PRO A 331 21.84 47.41 -16.41
N LEU A 332 20.80 47.80 -15.67
CA LEU A 332 20.02 49.00 -15.98
C LEU A 332 21.01 50.15 -16.17
N GLU A 333 21.12 50.65 -17.41
CA GLU A 333 21.82 51.89 -17.70
C GLU A 333 21.26 52.96 -16.77
N ARG A 334 22.09 53.42 -15.82
CA ARG A 334 21.78 54.61 -15.04
C ARG A 334 21.65 55.73 -16.05
N ALA A 335 20.45 56.26 -16.20
CA ALA A 335 20.27 57.58 -16.80
C ALA A 335 21.17 58.56 -16.02
N SER A 336 22.19 59.07 -16.69
CA SER A 336 23.02 60.15 -16.17
C SER A 336 22.17 61.43 -16.03
N PRO A 337 22.47 62.27 -15.03
CA PRO A 337 21.62 63.39 -14.60
C PRO A 337 21.43 64.49 -15.64
#